data_AF-A0A8J7QQN2-F1
#
_entry.id   AF-A0A8J7QQN2-F1
#
_cell.length_a   1.000
_cell.length_b   1.000
_cell.length_c   1.000
_cell.angle_alpha   90.00
_cell.angle_beta   90.00
_cell.angle_gamma   90.00
#
_symmetry.space_group_name_H-M   'P 1'
#
loop_
_entity.id
_entity.type
_entity.pdbx_description
1 polymer ?
#
loop_
_entity_poly.entity_id
_entity_poly.type
_entity_poly.pdbx_seq_one_letter_code
_entity_poly.pdbx_strand_id
1 'polypeptide(L)'
;MFREIHPEDLIIRSHDGSARINHKMVREFGLFNLSQDMQEELLGVYLRNATERGPRAYYKVSTYIRLCQNINLFPFPVITNFTSGIAYEYNMNMLEKYAEPIGSLSV
;
A
#
# COMPACT_ATOMS: atom_id res chain seq x y z
N MET A 1 -4.36 -17.93 15.36
CA MET A 1 -3.20 -17.32 16.04
C MET A 1 -2.94 -16.02 15.30
N PHE A 2 -3.37 -14.88 15.85
CA PHE A 2 -3.06 -13.58 15.25
C PHE A 2 -1.58 -13.33 15.49
N ARG A 3 -0.77 -13.40 14.43
CA ARG A 3 0.62 -12.95 14.48
C ARG A 3 0.57 -11.44 14.65
N GLU A 4 1.19 -10.94 15.70
CA GLU A 4 1.43 -9.50 15.85
C GLU A 4 2.36 -9.10 14.70
N ILE A 5 1.89 -8.22 13.81
CA ILE A 5 2.67 -7.72 12.68
C ILE A 5 3.33 -6.42 13.11
N HIS A 6 4.65 -6.37 13.00
CA HIS A 6 5.39 -5.15 13.24
C HIS A 6 5.62 -4.38 11.93
N PRO A 7 5.77 -3.05 11.96
CA PRO A 7 6.06 -2.25 10.76
C PRO A 7 7.25 -2.77 9.94
N GLU A 8 8.30 -3.25 10.62
CA GLU A 8 9.49 -3.85 10.01
C GLU A 8 9.21 -5.15 9.22
N ASP A 9 8.12 -5.86 9.52
CA ASP A 9 7.70 -7.03 8.74
C ASP A 9 7.10 -6.62 7.38
N LEU A 10 6.55 -5.40 7.32
CA LEU A 10 5.84 -4.86 6.15
C LEU A 10 6.72 -3.94 5.31
N ILE A 11 7.61 -3.17 5.92
CA ILE A 11 8.46 -2.17 5.27
C ILE A 11 9.92 -2.48 5.57
N ILE A 12 10.66 -2.86 4.53
CA ILE A 12 12.08 -3.13 4.62
C ILE A 12 12.82 -1.89 4.14
N ARG A 13 13.58 -1.26 5.03
CA ARG A 13 14.35 -0.06 4.75
C ARG A 13 15.81 -0.42 4.51
N SER A 14 16.36 0.11 3.43
CA SER A 14 17.77 -0.04 3.08
C SER A 14 18.60 1.09 3.71
N HIS A 15 19.92 0.89 3.83
CA HIS A 15 20.84 1.89 4.39
C HIS A 15 20.93 3.18 3.56
N ASP A 16 20.58 3.13 2.27
CA ASP A 16 20.54 4.28 1.36
C ASP A 16 19.26 5.14 1.52
N GLY A 17 18.37 4.77 2.43
CA GLY A 17 17.10 5.46 2.67
C GLY A 17 15.96 5.00 1.74
N SER A 18 16.21 4.08 0.81
CA SER A 18 15.17 3.44 0.03
C SER A 18 14.34 2.49 0.89
N ALA A 19 13.07 2.29 0.52
CA ALA A 19 12.17 1.42 1.24
C ALA A 19 11.39 0.55 0.25
N ARG A 20 11.33 -0.75 0.54
CA ARG A 20 10.50 -1.72 -0.16
C ARG A 20 9.41 -2.26 0.75
N ILE A 21 8.31 -2.68 0.16
CA ILE A 21 7.14 -3.18 0.87
C ILE A 21 7.04 -4.69 0.64
N ASN A 22 6.85 -5.44 1.71
CA ASN A 22 6.47 -6.85 1.65
C ASN A 22 4.99 -6.95 1.22
N HIS A 23 4.73 -6.71 -0.07
CA HIS A 23 3.38 -6.59 -0.63
C HIS A 23 2.52 -7.83 -0.36
N LYS A 24 3.14 -9.01 -0.43
CA LYS A 24 2.47 -10.29 -0.14
C LYS A 24 1.93 -10.31 1.29
N MET A 25 2.73 -9.93 2.28
CA MET A 25 2.29 -9.91 3.67
C MET A 25 1.19 -8.87 3.92
N VAL A 26 1.28 -7.69 3.30
CA VAL A 26 0.20 -6.68 3.35
C VAL A 26 -1.11 -7.25 2.81
N ARG A 27 -1.06 -8.01 1.72
CA ARG A 27 -2.24 -8.63 1.11
C ARG A 27 -2.82 -9.75 1.96
N GLU A 28 -1.97 -10.59 2.56
CA GLU A 28 -2.39 -11.67 3.46
C GLU A 28 -3.04 -11.14 4.74
N PHE A 29 -2.53 -10.03 5.29
CA PHE A 29 -3.10 -9.43 6.50
C PHE A 29 -4.30 -8.52 6.21
N GLY A 30 -4.32 -7.87 5.04
CA GLY A 30 -5.30 -6.87 4.68
C GLY A 30 -4.87 -5.46 5.11
N LEU A 31 -4.73 -4.54 4.16
CA LEU A 31 -4.30 -3.16 4.41
C LEU A 31 -5.18 -2.47 5.48
N PHE A 32 -6.49 -2.65 5.39
CA PHE A 32 -7.45 -2.01 6.31
C PHE A 32 -7.55 -2.71 7.68
N ASN A 33 -6.87 -3.83 7.88
CA ASN A 33 -6.75 -4.47 9.18
C ASN A 33 -5.55 -3.93 10.00
N LEU A 34 -4.69 -3.13 9.37
CA LEU A 34 -3.57 -2.46 10.03
C LEU A 34 -4.05 -1.24 10.83
N SER A 35 -3.27 -0.82 11.83
CA SER A 35 -3.50 0.47 12.49
C SER A 35 -3.39 1.64 11.50
N GLN A 36 -4.04 2.76 11.80
CA GLN A 36 -4.00 3.94 10.92
C GLN A 36 -2.56 4.40 10.64
N ASP A 37 -1.71 4.46 11.66
CA ASP A 37 -0.31 4.86 11.53
C ASP A 37 0.46 3.94 10.55
N MET A 38 0.23 2.62 10.66
CA MET A 38 0.85 1.64 9.75
C MET A 38 0.33 1.77 8.32
N GLN A 39 -0.97 2.04 8.13
CA GLN A 39 -1.52 2.31 6.81
C GLN A 39 -0.88 3.54 6.18
N GLU A 40 -0.78 4.64 6.93
CA GLU A 40 -0.20 5.90 6.45
C GLU A 40 1.27 5.74 6.07
N GLU A 41 2.06 5.06 6.90
CA GLU A 41 3.47 4.77 6.62
C GLU A 41 3.63 3.95 5.34
N LEU A 42 2.86 2.86 5.22
CA LEU A 42 2.91 1.94 4.09
C LEU A 42 2.49 2.62 2.78
N LEU A 43 1.40 3.39 2.82
CA LEU A 43 0.92 4.19 1.69
C LEU A 43 1.92 5.28 1.30
N GLY A 44 2.61 5.88 2.28
CA GLY A 44 3.70 6.82 2.05
C GLY A 44 4.86 6.22 1.27
N VAL A 45 5.22 4.96 1.55
CA VAL A 45 6.26 4.25 0.80
C VAL A 45 5.80 3.93 -0.63
N TYR A 46 4.57 3.45 -0.84
CA TYR A 46 4.03 3.26 -2.19
C TYR A 46 4.04 4.55 -3.01
N LEU A 47 3.66 5.67 -2.39
CA LEU A 47 3.63 6.96 -3.05
C LEU A 47 5.04 7.43 -3.44
N ARG A 48 6.03 7.24 -2.56
CA ARG A 48 7.43 7.56 -2.85
C ARG A 48 7.95 6.77 -4.05
N ASN A 49 7.78 5.44 -4.01
CA ASN A 49 8.21 4.56 -5.09
C ASN A 49 7.46 4.84 -6.41
N ALA A 50 6.19 5.25 -6.33
CA ALA A 50 5.42 5.69 -7.50
C ALA A 50 5.89 7.05 -8.04
N THR A 51 6.36 7.96 -7.18
CA THR A 51 6.88 9.27 -7.58
C THR A 51 8.13 9.13 -8.45
N GLU A 52 9.02 8.21 -8.08
CA GLU A 52 10.22 7.90 -8.87
C GLU A 52 9.85 7.42 -10.29
N ARG A 53 8.70 6.73 -10.46
CA ARG A 53 8.21 6.21 -11.76
C ARG A 53 7.52 7.25 -12.63
N GLY A 54 7.41 8.47 -12.14
CA GLY A 54 6.93 9.61 -12.89
C GLY A 54 5.45 9.98 -12.62
N PRO A 55 4.98 11.06 -13.24
CA PRO A 55 3.76 11.76 -12.83
C PRO A 55 2.49 10.91 -12.88
N ARG A 56 2.40 10.01 -13.87
CA ARG A 56 1.23 9.13 -14.04
C ARG A 56 1.12 8.11 -12.89
N ALA A 57 2.24 7.55 -12.44
CA ALA A 57 2.28 6.61 -11.32
C ALA A 57 1.94 7.33 -10.02
N TYR A 58 2.56 8.49 -9.78
CA TYR A 58 2.23 9.37 -8.67
C TYR A 58 0.73 9.69 -8.58
N TYR A 59 0.12 10.14 -9.68
CA TYR A 59 -1.30 10.49 -9.72
C TYR A 59 -2.19 9.30 -9.35
N LYS A 60 -1.82 8.10 -9.83
CA LYS A 60 -2.58 6.87 -9.58
C LYS A 60 -2.57 6.49 -8.10
N VAL A 61 -1.40 6.47 -7.48
CA VAL A 61 -1.24 6.11 -6.06
C VAL A 61 -1.82 7.20 -5.14
N SER A 62 -1.58 8.47 -5.42
CA SER A 62 -2.15 9.58 -4.63
C SER A 62 -3.68 9.60 -4.69
N THR A 63 -4.29 9.31 -5.85
CA THR A 63 -5.76 9.15 -5.95
C THR A 63 -6.26 8.02 -5.06
N TYR A 64 -5.60 6.86 -5.11
CA TYR A 64 -5.95 5.74 -4.25
C TYR A 64 -5.85 6.09 -2.75
N ILE A 65 -4.78 6.78 -2.33
CA ILE A 65 -4.61 7.23 -0.94
C ILE A 65 -5.75 8.15 -0.51
N ARG A 66 -6.12 9.12 -1.36
CA ARG A 66 -7.25 10.01 -1.10
C ARG A 66 -8.56 9.24 -0.95
N LEU A 67 -8.78 8.20 -1.76
CA LEU A 67 -9.95 7.34 -1.61
C LEU A 67 -9.95 6.58 -0.29
N CYS A 68 -8.79 6.05 0.14
CA CYS A 68 -8.65 5.39 1.44
C CYS A 68 -9.00 6.34 2.60
N GLN A 69 -8.48 7.56 2.57
CA GLN A 69 -8.74 8.58 3.60
C GLN A 69 -10.22 8.97 3.71
N ASN A 70 -10.96 8.89 2.61
CA ASN A 70 -12.38 9.29 2.56
C ASN A 70 -13.34 8.10 2.56
N ILE A 71 -12.86 6.86 2.67
CA ILE A 71 -13.69 5.67 2.43
C ILE A 71 -14.91 5.58 3.36
N ASN A 72 -14.79 6.09 4.58
CA ASN A 72 -15.87 6.13 5.56
C ASN A 72 -17.05 7.05 5.18
N LEU A 73 -16.88 7.92 4.18
CA LEU A 73 -17.94 8.78 3.65
C LEU A 73 -18.81 8.08 2.59
N PHE A 74 -18.44 6.87 2.17
CA PHE A 74 -19.13 6.13 1.13
C PHE A 74 -20.20 5.18 1.71
N PRO A 75 -21.19 4.76 0.90
CA PRO A 75 -22.15 3.75 1.31
C PRO A 75 -21.47 2.44 1.73
N PHE A 76 -22.04 1.74 2.71
CA PHE A 76 -21.49 0.49 3.25
C PHE A 76 -21.12 -0.58 2.19
N PRO A 77 -21.90 -0.81 1.12
CA PRO A 77 -21.50 -1.74 0.06
C PRO A 77 -20.21 -1.35 -0.67
N VAL A 78 -19.98 -0.04 -0.84
CA VAL A 78 -18.77 0.50 -1.46
C VAL A 78 -17.57 0.30 -0.53
N ILE A 79 -17.74 0.59 0.76
CA ILE A 79 -16.71 0.35 1.79
C ILE A 79 -16.27 -1.11 1.75
N THR A 80 -17.24 -2.03 1.88
CA THR A 80 -16.96 -3.48 1.91
C THR A 80 -16.21 -3.94 0.65
N ASN A 81 -16.62 -3.46 -0.53
CA ASN A 81 -15.95 -3.84 -1.77
C ASN A 81 -14.52 -3.28 -1.86
N PHE A 82 -14.30 -2.06 -1.36
CA PHE A 82 -13.02 -1.36 -1.38
C PHE A 82 -12.01 -1.90 -0.35
N THR A 83 -12.49 -2.40 0.79
CA THR A 83 -11.64 -2.85 1.90
C THR A 83 -11.36 -4.36 1.88
N SER A 84 -12.25 -5.17 1.28
CA SER A 84 -12.11 -6.63 1.27
C SER A 84 -12.71 -7.34 0.05
N GLY A 85 -13.16 -6.60 -0.98
CA GLY A 85 -13.82 -7.16 -2.16
C GLY A 85 -12.98 -7.06 -3.45
N ILE A 86 -13.67 -7.10 -4.60
CA ILE A 86 -13.00 -7.10 -5.91
C ILE A 86 -12.21 -5.79 -6.13
N ALA A 87 -12.72 -4.64 -5.70
CA ALA A 87 -11.98 -3.39 -5.78
C ALA A 87 -10.72 -3.41 -4.91
N TYR A 88 -10.76 -4.04 -3.73
CA TYR A 88 -9.58 -4.25 -2.90
C TYR A 88 -8.50 -5.02 -3.68
N GLU A 89 -8.84 -6.17 -4.26
CA GLU A 89 -7.91 -6.99 -5.04
C GLU A 89 -7.31 -6.24 -6.24
N TYR A 90 -8.15 -5.48 -6.95
CA TYR A 90 -7.69 -4.63 -8.05
C TYR A 90 -6.68 -3.58 -7.59
N ASN A 91 -6.96 -2.91 -6.47
CA ASN A 91 -6.10 -1.88 -5.92
C ASN A 91 -4.78 -2.47 -5.40
N MET A 92 -4.81 -3.65 -4.76
CA MET A 92 -3.60 -4.35 -4.32
C MET A 92 -2.72 -4.74 -5.50
N ASN A 93 -3.28 -5.35 -6.55
CA ASN A 93 -2.53 -5.64 -7.79
C ASN A 93 -1.93 -4.38 -8.45
N MET A 94 -2.62 -3.24 -8.34
CA MET A 94 -2.12 -1.96 -8.82
C MET A 94 -0.94 -1.46 -7.97
N LEU A 95 -1.04 -1.57 -6.64
CA LEU A 95 0.00 -1.16 -5.70
C LEU A 95 1.24 -2.04 -5.72
N GLU A 96 1.10 -3.34 -6.01
CA GLU A 96 2.22 -4.30 -6.12
C GLU A 96 3.33 -3.77 -7.03
N LYS A 97 2.93 -3.09 -8.10
CA LYS A 97 3.85 -2.46 -9.04
C LYS A 97 4.79 -1.50 -8.34
N TYR A 98 4.36 -0.82 -7.29
CA TYR A 98 5.10 0.21 -6.56
C TYR A 98 5.66 -0.29 -5.22
N ALA A 99 5.64 -1.60 -4.97
CA ALA A 99 6.18 -2.18 -3.74
C ALA A 99 7.69 -1.96 -3.61
N GLU A 100 8.40 -1.75 -4.72
CA GLU A 100 9.84 -1.54 -4.73
C GLU A 100 10.23 -0.22 -5.44
N PRO A 101 11.35 0.41 -5.00
CA PRO A 101 11.89 1.60 -5.64
C PRO A 101 12.40 1.29 -7.06
N ILE A 102 12.66 2.34 -7.86
CA ILE A 102 13.24 2.12 -9.19
C ILE A 102 14.66 1.57 -9.06
N GLY A 103 14.94 0.47 -9.76
CA GLY A 103 16.28 -0.15 -9.80
C GLY A 103 16.50 -1.27 -8.79
N SER A 104 15.49 -1.65 -7.99
CA SER A 104 15.54 -2.83 -7.12
C SER A 104 15.55 -4.17 -7.88
N LEU A 105 15.19 -4.18 -9.16
CA LEU A 105 15.30 -5.33 -10.05
C LEU A 105 16.76 -5.50 -10.50
N SER A 106 17.61 -5.98 -9.60
CA SER A 106 18.99 -6.37 -9.89
C SER A 106 19.50 -7.38 -8.88
N VAL A 107 18.93 -8.59 -8.84
CA VAL A 107 19.62 -9.89 -8.61
C VAL A 107 18.78 -11.01 -9.23
#